data_AF-A0A7V1Q5B6-F1
#
_entry.id   AF-A0A7V1Q5B6-F1
#
_cell.length_a   1.000
_cell.length_b   1.000
_cell.length_c   1.000
_cell.angle_alpha   90.00
_cell.angle_beta   90.00
_cell.angle_gamma   90.00
#
_symmetry.space_group_name_H-M   'P 1'
#
loop_
_entity.id
_entity.type
_entity.pdbx_description
1 polymer ?
#
loop_
_entity_poly.entity_id
_entity_poly.type
_entity_poly.pdbx_seq_one_letter_code
_entity_poly.pdbx_strand_id
1 'polypeptide(L)'
;MVEQDVLAGSQPALSGFQPAFPENLQAVKAVILDVDGVLTDGGIYYDPTGREIKRFHVADGLGIELLRHAGIRVAILSGRVSEALTRRAAELKVAECYQGVRDKKAQIEKLRQQWQLKADEVLYVGDDLNDLPAFDAVGVKVAVANAAPELKERAHYVAQASGGNGAVREVCEWLLKARGEWEQAIERYLQSRREGGSTS
;
A
#
# COMPACT_ATOMS: atom_id res chain seq x y z
N MET A 1 16.94 -0.85 48.98
CA MET A 1 17.43 -1.95 48.11
C MET A 1 16.21 -2.78 47.78
N VAL A 2 15.39 -2.41 46.77
CA VAL A 2 15.56 -2.60 45.30
C VAL A 2 15.98 -4.06 45.02
N GLU A 3 15.30 -4.91 44.24
CA GLU A 3 14.46 -4.82 43.03
C GLU A 3 13.38 -5.94 43.10
N GLN A 4 12.08 -5.76 42.83
CA GLN A 4 11.38 -5.70 41.53
C GLN A 4 11.92 -6.64 40.44
N ASP A 5 11.45 -7.90 40.44
CA ASP A 5 11.50 -8.74 39.24
C ASP A 5 10.18 -8.71 38.48
N VAL A 6 10.32 -8.33 37.22
CA VAL A 6 9.31 -7.90 36.28
C VAL A 6 8.52 -9.09 35.75
N LEU A 7 7.20 -8.88 35.69
CA LEU A 7 6.21 -9.70 35.02
C LEU A 7 6.67 -10.10 33.60
N ALA A 8 6.95 -11.40 33.42
CA ALA A 8 7.08 -12.00 32.10
C ALA A 8 5.70 -12.02 31.42
N GLY A 9 5.37 -10.92 30.72
CA GLY A 9 4.24 -10.85 29.82
C GLY A 9 4.48 -11.79 28.63
N SER A 10 3.76 -12.89 28.58
CA SER A 10 3.69 -13.79 27.43
C SER A 10 3.12 -13.05 26.22
N GLN A 11 3.95 -12.83 25.19
CA GLN A 11 3.47 -12.42 23.88
C GLN A 11 2.67 -13.58 23.27
N PRO A 12 1.48 -13.33 22.67
CA PRO A 12 0.75 -14.37 21.97
C PRO A 12 1.55 -14.77 20.73
N ALA A 13 1.86 -16.06 20.61
CA ALA A 13 2.51 -16.63 19.45
C ALA A 13 1.55 -16.53 18.24
N LEU A 14 1.88 -15.66 17.29
CA LEU A 14 1.30 -15.70 15.94
C LEU A 14 1.94 -16.89 15.22
N SER A 15 1.21 -18.01 15.14
CA SER A 15 1.63 -19.19 14.40
C SER A 15 1.19 -19.11 12.94
N GLY A 16 2.14 -19.33 12.03
CA GLY A 16 1.90 -19.50 10.59
C GLY A 16 2.73 -18.55 9.73
N PHE A 17 3.78 -19.10 9.09
CA PHE A 17 4.69 -18.44 8.16
C PHE A 17 5.51 -17.27 8.75
N GLN A 18 6.82 -17.49 8.92
CA GLN A 18 7.78 -16.40 9.11
C GLN A 18 8.45 -16.12 7.76
N PRO A 19 7.95 -15.17 6.94
CA PRO A 19 8.75 -14.66 5.85
C PRO A 19 9.99 -14.01 6.46
N ALA A 20 11.13 -14.14 5.80
CA ALA A 20 12.29 -13.30 6.09
C ALA A 20 11.80 -11.84 6.05
N PHE A 21 11.76 -11.19 7.22
CA PHE A 21 11.44 -9.76 7.28
C PHE A 21 12.41 -9.05 6.34
N PRO A 22 11.95 -8.25 5.37
CA PRO A 22 12.86 -7.53 4.51
C PRO A 22 13.73 -6.67 5.43
N GLU A 23 15.04 -6.85 5.35
CA GLU A 23 16.03 -6.42 6.36
C GLU A 23 16.01 -4.91 6.66
N ASN A 24 15.22 -4.10 5.93
CA ASN A 24 15.02 -2.72 6.30
C ASN A 24 13.70 -2.05 5.83
N LEU A 25 12.57 -2.32 6.50
CA LEU A 25 11.33 -1.53 6.29
C LEU A 25 11.53 -0.01 6.59
N GLN A 26 12.59 0.37 7.34
CA GLN A 26 12.96 1.77 7.55
C GLN A 26 13.47 2.45 6.29
N ALA A 27 13.96 1.69 5.31
CA ALA A 27 14.45 2.25 4.05
C ALA A 27 13.32 2.64 3.08
N VAL A 28 12.09 2.13 3.27
CA VAL A 28 10.97 2.36 2.35
C VAL A 28 10.60 3.84 2.28
N LYS A 29 10.73 4.44 1.10
CA LYS A 29 10.40 5.85 0.81
C LYS A 29 9.25 6.00 -0.17
N ALA A 30 8.83 4.90 -0.81
CA ALA A 30 7.70 4.88 -1.73
C ALA A 30 6.89 3.59 -1.62
N VAL A 31 5.58 3.71 -1.77
CA VAL A 31 4.61 2.63 -1.89
C VAL A 31 3.95 2.71 -3.26
N ILE A 32 3.91 1.61 -3.98
CA ILE A 32 3.28 1.47 -5.29
C ILE A 32 2.15 0.46 -5.17
N LEU A 33 0.97 0.82 -5.67
CA LEU A 33 -0.25 0.03 -5.53
C LEU A 33 -0.75 -0.40 -6.90
N ASP A 34 -1.05 -1.69 -7.06
CA ASP A 34 -2.01 -2.10 -8.08
C ASP A 34 -3.42 -1.56 -7.73
N VAL A 35 -4.33 -1.65 -8.70
CA VAL A 35 -5.71 -1.20 -8.56
C VAL A 35 -6.68 -2.35 -8.43
N ASP A 36 -6.74 -3.23 -9.42
CA ASP A 36 -7.89 -4.13 -9.60
C ASP A 36 -7.66 -5.44 -8.88
N GLY A 37 -8.26 -5.58 -7.70
CA GLY A 37 -7.96 -6.68 -6.77
C GLY A 37 -7.05 -6.27 -5.61
N VAL A 38 -6.56 -5.01 -5.60
CA VAL A 38 -5.84 -4.39 -4.48
C VAL A 38 -6.59 -3.19 -3.89
N LEU A 39 -6.74 -2.10 -4.64
CA LEU A 39 -7.54 -0.94 -4.23
C LEU A 39 -9.04 -1.16 -4.41
N THR A 40 -9.40 -2.11 -5.28
CA THR A 40 -10.76 -2.58 -5.53
C THR A 40 -10.87 -4.07 -5.18
N ASP A 41 -12.09 -4.59 -5.17
CA ASP A 41 -12.36 -6.03 -4.99
C ASP A 41 -12.09 -6.89 -6.23
N GLY A 42 -11.49 -6.33 -7.28
CA GLY A 42 -11.24 -7.01 -8.56
C GLY A 42 -12.48 -7.10 -9.45
N GLY A 43 -13.63 -6.62 -8.99
CA GLY A 43 -14.85 -6.54 -9.79
C GLY A 43 -14.76 -5.44 -10.85
N ILE A 44 -15.16 -5.76 -12.08
CA ILE A 44 -15.35 -4.79 -13.16
C ILE A 44 -16.84 -4.66 -13.43
N TYR A 45 -17.42 -3.53 -13.03
CA TYR A 45 -18.84 -3.25 -13.20
C TYR A 45 -19.04 -2.34 -14.40
N TYR A 46 -20.05 -2.60 -15.21
CA TYR A 46 -20.44 -1.75 -16.32
C TYR A 46 -21.86 -1.24 -16.13
N ASP A 47 -22.08 0.04 -16.45
CA ASP A 47 -23.43 0.58 -16.58
C ASP A 47 -24.03 0.26 -17.97
N PRO A 48 -25.34 0.50 -18.20
CA PRO A 48 -25.97 0.23 -19.50
C PRO A 48 -25.40 1.04 -20.68
N THR A 49 -24.61 2.08 -20.42
CA THR A 49 -23.93 2.89 -21.45
C THR A 49 -22.50 2.41 -21.72
N GLY A 50 -22.04 1.37 -21.02
CA GLY A 50 -20.70 0.80 -21.14
C GLY A 50 -19.64 1.50 -20.29
N ARG A 51 -20.02 2.40 -19.37
CA ARG A 51 -19.06 3.05 -18.47
C ARG A 51 -18.64 2.08 -17.37
N GLU A 52 -17.34 2.05 -17.09
CA GLU A 52 -16.76 1.24 -16.03
C GLU A 52 -16.95 1.91 -14.66
N ILE A 53 -17.46 1.14 -13.69
CA ILE A 53 -17.60 1.52 -12.29
C ILE A 53 -16.62 0.69 -11.47
N LYS A 54 -15.88 1.36 -10.58
CA LYS A 54 -14.97 0.74 -9.61
C LYS A 54 -15.40 1.10 -8.19
N ARG A 55 -15.39 0.11 -7.29
CA ARG A 55 -15.60 0.33 -5.86
C ARG A 55 -14.25 0.41 -5.15
N PHE A 56 -14.02 1.51 -4.45
CA PHE A 56 -12.84 1.71 -3.60
C PHE A 56 -13.22 1.69 -2.13
N HIS A 57 -12.28 1.34 -1.25
CA HIS A 57 -12.50 1.35 0.19
C HIS A 57 -12.08 2.68 0.83
N VAL A 58 -12.92 3.21 1.73
CA VAL A 58 -12.64 4.49 2.40
C VAL A 58 -11.45 4.40 3.36
N ALA A 59 -11.29 3.27 4.06
CA ALA A 59 -10.19 3.09 5.01
C ALA A 59 -8.83 3.02 4.30
N ASP A 60 -8.78 2.46 3.08
CA ASP A 60 -7.57 2.44 2.25
C ASP A 60 -7.14 3.85 1.88
N GLY A 61 -8.12 4.73 1.58
CA GLY A 61 -7.87 6.14 1.34
C GLY A 61 -7.20 6.85 2.53
N LEU A 62 -7.67 6.59 3.75
CA LEU A 62 -7.04 7.12 4.96
C LEU A 62 -5.61 6.56 5.14
N GLY A 63 -5.39 5.27 4.86
CA GLY A 63 -4.05 4.68 4.91
C GLY A 63 -3.07 5.40 3.98
N ILE A 64 -3.50 5.67 2.73
CA ILE A 64 -2.71 6.42 1.73
C ILE A 64 -2.43 7.86 2.20
N GLU A 65 -3.40 8.51 2.82
CA GLU A 65 -3.22 9.86 3.38
C GLU A 65 -2.20 9.86 4.53
N LEU A 66 -2.23 8.85 5.41
CA LEU A 66 -1.25 8.69 6.49
C LEU A 66 0.18 8.48 5.96
N LEU A 67 0.36 7.67 4.91
CA LEU A 67 1.67 7.51 4.25
C LEU A 67 2.21 8.86 3.78
N ARG A 68 1.35 9.69 3.17
CA ARG A 68 1.75 11.03 2.70
C ARG A 68 2.13 11.96 3.86
N HIS A 69 1.41 11.90 4.98
CA HIS A 69 1.80 12.63 6.21
C HIS A 69 3.11 12.14 6.82
N ALA A 70 3.48 10.88 6.61
CA ALA A 70 4.80 10.34 6.95
C ALA A 70 5.90 10.70 5.94
N GLY A 71 5.57 11.38 4.83
CA GLY A 71 6.52 11.73 3.77
C GLY A 71 6.84 10.57 2.81
N ILE A 72 6.07 9.49 2.86
CA ILE A 72 6.20 8.34 1.96
C ILE A 72 5.46 8.66 0.66
N ARG A 73 6.15 8.53 -0.47
CA ARG A 73 5.55 8.72 -1.80
C ARG A 73 4.58 7.58 -2.10
N VAL A 74 3.50 7.89 -2.81
CA VAL A 74 2.54 6.89 -3.26
C VAL A 74 2.39 7.00 -4.77
N ALA A 75 2.43 5.87 -5.47
CA ALA A 75 2.02 5.77 -6.87
C ALA A 75 1.00 4.65 -7.06
N ILE A 76 0.22 4.76 -8.12
CA ILE A 76 -0.77 3.78 -8.54
C ILE A 76 -0.44 3.33 -9.96
N LEU A 77 -0.37 2.02 -10.18
CA LEU A 77 -0.20 1.41 -11.48
C LEU A 77 -1.42 0.55 -11.81
N SER A 78 -1.99 0.73 -13.00
CA SER A 78 -3.05 -0.15 -13.49
C SER A 78 -2.78 -0.54 -14.93
N GLY A 79 -3.06 -1.81 -15.27
CA GLY A 79 -3.13 -2.25 -16.66
C GLY A 79 -4.36 -1.74 -17.39
N ARG A 80 -5.38 -1.25 -16.67
CA ARG A 80 -6.61 -0.69 -17.22
C ARG A 80 -6.56 0.83 -17.27
N VAL A 81 -7.46 1.41 -18.06
CA VAL A 81 -7.71 2.86 -18.12
C VAL A 81 -9.17 3.10 -17.74
N SER A 82 -9.41 3.93 -16.74
CA SER A 82 -10.77 4.34 -16.36
C SER A 82 -10.82 5.74 -15.75
N GLU A 83 -11.91 6.46 -16.02
CA GLU A 83 -12.17 7.77 -15.39
C GLU A 83 -12.36 7.64 -13.87
N ALA A 84 -12.93 6.52 -13.42
CA ALA A 84 -13.12 6.24 -12.00
C ALA A 84 -11.78 6.24 -11.24
N LEU A 85 -10.74 5.64 -11.82
CA LEU A 85 -9.41 5.61 -11.22
C LEU A 85 -8.76 7.00 -11.24
N THR A 86 -8.87 7.73 -12.36
CA THR A 86 -8.38 9.12 -12.44
C THR A 86 -8.97 9.99 -11.34
N ARG A 87 -10.30 9.93 -11.16
CA ARG A 87 -11.00 10.68 -10.12
C ARG A 87 -10.54 10.27 -8.73
N ARG A 88 -10.42 8.97 -8.46
CA ARG A 88 -10.00 8.47 -7.15
C ARG A 88 -8.57 8.88 -6.80
N ALA A 89 -7.64 8.81 -7.74
CA ALA A 89 -6.27 9.26 -7.54
C ALA A 89 -6.21 10.75 -7.19
N ALA A 90 -7.01 11.58 -7.87
CA ALA A 90 -7.11 13.01 -7.56
C ALA A 90 -7.67 13.28 -6.15
N GLU A 91 -8.72 12.57 -5.73
CA GLU A 91 -9.28 12.66 -4.36
C GLU A 91 -8.25 12.33 -3.29
N LEU A 92 -7.43 11.30 -3.53
CA LEU A 92 -6.36 10.88 -2.63
C LEU A 92 -5.10 11.75 -2.74
N LYS A 93 -5.09 12.70 -3.68
CA LYS A 93 -3.97 13.57 -4.08
C LYS A 93 -2.70 12.75 -4.39
N VAL A 94 -2.89 11.64 -5.09
CA VAL A 94 -1.82 10.80 -5.65
C VAL A 94 -1.58 11.26 -7.08
N ALA A 95 -0.53 12.06 -7.28
CA ALA A 95 -0.17 12.61 -8.59
C ALA A 95 0.35 11.53 -9.55
N GLU A 96 0.98 10.49 -9.01
CA GLU A 96 1.69 9.46 -9.75
C GLU A 96 0.73 8.28 -10.05
N CYS A 97 -0.26 8.52 -10.91
CA CYS A 97 -1.25 7.53 -11.32
C CYS A 97 -1.05 7.17 -12.80
N TYR A 98 -0.56 5.96 -13.05
CA TYR A 98 -0.27 5.46 -14.39
C TYR A 98 -1.25 4.35 -14.78
N GLN A 99 -1.90 4.56 -15.91
CA GLN A 99 -2.95 3.69 -16.43
C GLN A 99 -2.51 3.08 -17.78
N GLY A 100 -3.10 1.94 -18.15
CA GLY A 100 -2.69 1.22 -19.36
C GLY A 100 -1.27 0.64 -19.30
N VAL A 101 -0.72 0.44 -18.10
CA VAL A 101 0.64 -0.04 -17.87
C VAL A 101 0.69 -1.55 -18.14
N ARG A 102 1.32 -1.94 -19.26
CA ARG A 102 1.52 -3.35 -19.61
C ARG A 102 2.79 -3.94 -18.99
N ASP A 103 3.85 -3.14 -18.91
CA ASP A 103 5.13 -3.53 -18.30
C ASP A 103 5.30 -2.78 -16.98
N LYS A 104 4.84 -3.40 -15.89
CA LYS A 104 4.92 -2.81 -14.54
C LYS A 104 6.36 -2.67 -14.07
N LYS A 105 7.25 -3.60 -14.43
CA LYS A 105 8.67 -3.54 -14.07
C LYS A 105 9.32 -2.28 -14.64
N ALA A 106 9.19 -2.07 -15.95
CA ALA A 106 9.76 -0.91 -16.61
C ALA A 106 9.19 0.41 -16.07
N GLN A 107 7.89 0.45 -15.75
CA GLN A 107 7.27 1.64 -15.17
C GLN A 107 7.78 1.94 -13.75
N ILE A 108 7.99 0.91 -12.92
CA ILE A 108 8.56 1.05 -11.57
C ILE A 108 10.02 1.51 -11.66
N GLU A 109 10.80 0.97 -12.60
CA GLU A 109 12.19 1.39 -12.82
C GLU A 109 12.28 2.88 -13.20
N LYS A 110 11.37 3.37 -14.06
CA LYS A 110 11.27 4.81 -14.39
C LYS A 110 10.95 5.65 -13.16
N LEU A 111 9.96 5.24 -12.36
CA LEU A 111 9.60 5.93 -11.12
C LEU A 111 10.75 5.98 -10.13
N ARG A 112 11.47 4.87 -9.97
CA ARG A 112 12.68 4.80 -9.14
C ARG A 112 13.76 5.77 -9.60
N GLN A 113 14.02 5.86 -10.91
CA GLN A 113 14.97 6.82 -11.46
C GLN A 113 14.51 8.26 -11.20
N GLN A 114 13.23 8.57 -11.45
CA GLN A 114 12.65 9.90 -11.21
C GLN A 114 12.75 10.32 -9.73
N TRP A 115 12.47 9.39 -8.80
CA TRP A 115 12.54 9.66 -7.36
C TRP A 115 13.93 9.46 -6.76
N GLN A 116 14.92 9.03 -7.55
CA GLN A 116 16.27 8.68 -7.11
C GLN A 116 16.28 7.63 -5.99
N LEU A 117 15.43 6.60 -6.13
CA LEU A 117 15.27 5.52 -5.17
C LEU A 117 15.88 4.21 -5.68
N LYS A 118 16.51 3.47 -4.76
CA LYS A 118 16.92 2.09 -4.96
C LYS A 118 15.72 1.14 -4.82
N ALA A 119 15.91 -0.12 -5.22
CA ALA A 119 14.83 -1.12 -5.18
C ALA A 119 14.36 -1.37 -3.74
N ASP A 120 15.30 -1.49 -2.81
CA ASP A 120 15.10 -1.69 -1.36
C ASP A 120 14.37 -0.54 -0.66
N GLU A 121 14.22 0.61 -1.31
CA GLU A 121 13.47 1.76 -0.81
C GLU A 121 12.02 1.81 -1.33
N VAL A 122 11.58 0.79 -2.08
CA VAL A 122 10.24 0.74 -2.69
C VAL A 122 9.49 -0.50 -2.23
N LEU A 123 8.22 -0.28 -1.87
CA LEU A 123 7.24 -1.31 -1.58
C LEU A 123 6.21 -1.39 -2.71
N TYR A 124 5.86 -2.60 -3.13
CA TYR A 124 4.76 -2.85 -4.07
C TYR A 124 3.68 -3.73 -3.45
N VAL A 125 2.41 -3.40 -3.68
CA VAL A 125 1.24 -4.21 -3.30
C VAL A 125 0.52 -4.71 -4.56
N GLY A 126 0.40 -6.03 -4.69
CA GLY A 126 -0.25 -6.70 -5.82
C GLY A 126 -1.23 -7.80 -5.41
N ASP A 127 -1.93 -8.35 -6.39
CA ASP A 127 -2.88 -9.46 -6.20
C ASP A 127 -2.75 -10.61 -7.21
N ASP A 128 -2.19 -10.42 -8.41
CA ASP A 128 -2.20 -11.47 -9.44
C ASP A 128 -0.86 -11.67 -10.17
N LEU A 129 -0.81 -12.61 -11.11
CA LEU A 129 0.39 -12.99 -11.86
C LEU A 129 1.00 -11.84 -12.66
N ASN A 130 0.17 -10.87 -13.09
CA ASN A 130 0.64 -9.67 -13.79
C ASN A 130 1.47 -8.73 -12.89
N ASP A 131 1.49 -8.96 -11.56
CA ASP A 131 2.32 -8.26 -10.58
C ASP A 131 3.69 -8.91 -10.35
N LEU A 132 3.91 -10.14 -10.81
CA LEU A 132 5.19 -10.82 -10.66
C LEU A 132 6.37 -9.99 -11.21
N PRO A 133 6.27 -9.34 -12.39
CA PRO A 133 7.33 -8.46 -12.86
C PRO A 133 7.56 -7.24 -11.95
N ALA A 134 6.52 -6.73 -11.28
CA ALA A 134 6.66 -5.62 -10.35
C ALA A 134 7.47 -6.01 -9.12
N PHE A 135 7.28 -7.24 -8.61
CA PHE A 135 8.08 -7.81 -7.52
C PHE A 135 9.57 -7.89 -7.84
N ASP A 136 9.97 -8.00 -9.10
CA ASP A 136 11.39 -7.99 -9.50
C ASP A 136 12.03 -6.59 -9.47
N ALA A 137 11.22 -5.54 -9.38
CA ALA A 137 11.66 -4.15 -9.45
C ALA A 137 11.77 -3.46 -8.07
N VAL A 138 11.33 -4.13 -7.00
CA VAL A 138 11.19 -3.57 -5.65
C VAL A 138 11.81 -4.48 -4.58
N GLY A 139 12.10 -3.92 -3.41
CA GLY A 139 12.67 -4.66 -2.28
C GLY A 139 11.67 -5.07 -1.23
N VAL A 140 10.48 -4.47 -1.19
CA VAL A 140 9.38 -4.94 -0.33
C VAL A 140 8.19 -5.36 -1.17
N LYS A 141 7.84 -6.64 -1.07
CA LYS A 141 6.84 -7.30 -1.90
C LYS A 141 5.66 -7.67 -1.03
N VAL A 142 4.48 -7.17 -1.34
CA VAL A 142 3.27 -7.40 -0.56
C VAL A 142 2.18 -7.96 -1.45
N ALA A 143 1.54 -9.03 -1.01
CA ALA A 143 0.35 -9.60 -1.65
C ALA A 143 -0.87 -9.39 -0.75
N VAL A 144 -2.05 -9.14 -1.34
CA VAL A 144 -3.31 -9.08 -0.59
C VAL A 144 -3.85 -10.47 -0.24
N ALA A 145 -4.81 -10.58 0.69
CA ALA A 145 -5.31 -11.87 1.16
C ALA A 145 -5.94 -12.74 0.05
N ASN A 146 -6.60 -12.13 -0.92
CA ASN A 146 -7.22 -12.81 -2.07
C ASN A 146 -6.27 -12.98 -3.26
N ALA A 147 -4.98 -12.66 -3.11
CA ALA A 147 -4.02 -12.76 -4.20
C ALA A 147 -3.80 -14.20 -4.69
N ALA A 148 -3.37 -14.34 -5.94
CA ALA A 148 -2.94 -15.59 -6.54
C ALA A 148 -1.86 -16.27 -5.68
N PRO A 149 -1.92 -17.60 -5.47
CA PRO A 149 -0.93 -18.34 -4.68
C PRO A 149 0.51 -18.07 -5.10
N GLU A 150 0.76 -17.99 -6.41
CA GLU A 150 2.09 -17.76 -6.99
C GLU A 150 2.67 -16.39 -6.61
N LEU A 151 1.81 -15.37 -6.50
CA LEU A 151 2.26 -14.05 -6.03
C LEU A 151 2.56 -14.11 -4.53
N LYS A 152 1.69 -14.73 -3.73
CA LYS A 152 1.87 -14.87 -2.28
C LYS A 152 3.15 -15.60 -1.90
N GLU A 153 3.48 -16.67 -2.63
CA GLU A 153 4.73 -17.43 -2.43
C GLU A 153 5.99 -16.58 -2.57
N ARG A 154 5.92 -15.46 -3.31
CA ARG A 154 7.03 -14.54 -3.56
C ARG A 154 6.92 -13.24 -2.75
N ALA A 155 5.87 -13.08 -1.96
CA ALA A 155 5.65 -11.90 -1.14
C ALA A 155 6.42 -12.00 0.18
N HIS A 156 6.94 -10.86 0.64
CA HIS A 156 7.53 -10.74 1.99
C HIS A 156 6.45 -10.57 3.06
N TYR A 157 5.28 -10.08 2.67
CA TYR A 157 4.11 -9.97 3.54
C TYR A 157 2.85 -10.30 2.74
N VAL A 158 1.97 -11.09 3.35
CA VAL A 158 0.62 -11.35 2.83
C VAL A 158 -0.36 -10.71 3.79
N ALA A 159 -1.13 -9.74 3.29
CA ALA A 159 -2.13 -9.07 4.11
C ALA A 159 -3.23 -10.05 4.53
N GLN A 160 -3.85 -9.80 5.68
CA GLN A 160 -5.02 -10.57 6.15
C GLN A 160 -6.31 -10.08 5.48
N ALA A 161 -6.41 -8.78 5.21
CA ALA A 161 -7.52 -8.21 4.46
C ALA A 161 -7.39 -8.44 2.94
N SER A 162 -8.54 -8.59 2.30
CA SER A 162 -8.65 -8.69 0.83
C SER A 162 -8.62 -7.31 0.18
N GLY A 163 -8.26 -7.26 -1.11
CA GLY A 163 -8.32 -6.05 -1.93
C GLY A 163 -9.69 -5.40 -1.91
N GLY A 164 -9.69 -4.07 -1.92
CA GLY A 164 -10.91 -3.26 -1.80
C GLY A 164 -11.66 -3.41 -0.47
N ASN A 165 -11.08 -4.11 0.50
CA ASN A 165 -11.68 -4.38 1.80
C ASN A 165 -10.71 -4.06 2.95
N GLY A 166 -9.82 -3.08 2.77
CA GLY A 166 -8.91 -2.63 3.82
C GLY A 166 -7.49 -3.18 3.73
N ALA A 167 -7.14 -3.96 2.70
CA ALA A 167 -5.78 -4.49 2.54
C ALA A 167 -4.73 -3.37 2.46
N VAL A 168 -4.99 -2.31 1.69
CA VAL A 168 -4.04 -1.20 1.58
C VAL A 168 -3.93 -0.46 2.92
N ARG A 169 -5.04 -0.26 3.63
CA ARG A 169 -5.03 0.31 4.99
C ARG A 169 -4.15 -0.51 5.93
N GLU A 170 -4.31 -1.82 5.93
CA GLU A 170 -3.52 -2.75 6.74
C GLU A 170 -2.03 -2.62 6.40
N VAL A 171 -1.66 -2.61 5.12
CA VAL A 171 -0.28 -2.47 4.67
C VAL A 171 0.32 -1.12 5.08
N CYS A 172 -0.44 -0.02 4.95
CA CYS A 172 0.00 1.30 5.39
C CYS A 172 0.28 1.32 6.90
N GLU A 173 -0.61 0.75 7.71
CA GLU A 173 -0.45 0.66 9.15
C GLU A 173 0.72 -0.23 9.55
N TRP A 174 0.84 -1.41 8.92
CA TRP A 174 1.96 -2.34 9.10
C TRP A 174 3.30 -1.65 8.83
N LEU A 175 3.43 -0.97 7.68
CA LEU A 175 4.64 -0.25 7.30
C LEU A 175 4.98 0.85 8.32
N LEU A 176 4.02 1.71 8.65
CA LEU A 176 4.25 2.83 9.57
C LEU A 176 4.58 2.37 10.99
N LYS A 177 3.94 1.30 11.47
CA LYS A 177 4.27 0.70 12.78
C LYS A 177 5.65 0.07 12.78
N ALA A 178 6.00 -0.68 11.73
CA ALA A 178 7.33 -1.25 11.59
C ALA A 178 8.43 -0.16 11.53
N ARG A 179 8.08 1.02 11.01
CA ARG A 179 8.95 2.21 10.97
C ARG A 179 8.98 3.03 12.26
N GLY A 180 8.10 2.75 13.22
CA GLY A 180 7.93 3.59 14.41
C GLY A 180 7.34 4.98 14.13
N GLU A 181 6.74 5.18 12.95
CA GLU A 181 6.21 6.46 12.47
C GLU A 181 4.69 6.56 12.63
N TRP A 182 4.02 5.51 13.11
CA TRP A 182 2.56 5.42 13.18
C TRP A 182 1.91 6.57 13.97
N GLU A 183 2.34 6.78 15.22
CA GLU A 183 1.76 7.81 16.09
C GLU A 183 1.99 9.22 15.52
N GLN A 184 3.19 9.47 14.98
CA GLN A 184 3.52 10.76 14.36
C GLN A 184 2.70 11.02 13.09
N ALA A 185 2.44 9.98 12.27
CA ALA A 185 1.60 10.10 11.10
C ALA A 185 0.15 10.44 11.48
N ILE A 186 -0.39 9.81 12.53
CA ILE A 186 -1.72 10.14 13.08
C ILE A 186 -1.74 11.59 13.56
N GLU A 187 -0.74 12.01 14.34
CA GLU A 187 -0.69 13.37 14.87
C GLU A 187 -0.71 14.42 13.75
N ARG A 188 0.15 14.26 12.73
CA ARG A 188 0.20 15.16 11.56
C ARG A 188 -1.12 15.18 10.78
N TYR A 189 -1.77 14.02 10.63
CA TYR A 189 -3.09 13.93 10.02
C TYR A 189 -4.13 14.69 10.85
N LEU A 190 -4.21 14.47 12.17
CA LEU A 190 -5.18 15.18 13.02
C LEU A 190 -4.93 16.69 13.06
N GLN A 191 -3.68 17.13 13.02
CA GLN A 191 -3.31 18.54 12.90
C GLN A 191 -3.84 19.15 11.58
N SER A 192 -3.61 18.48 10.44
CA SER A 192 -4.08 18.95 9.13
C SER A 192 -5.61 19.09 9.06
N ARG A 193 -6.35 18.22 9.76
CA ARG A 193 -7.82 18.28 9.87
C ARG A 193 -8.31 19.47 10.68
N ARG A 194 -7.54 19.93 11.67
CA ARG A 194 -7.87 21.12 12.48
C ARG A 194 -7.61 22.40 11.68
N GLU A 195 -6.48 22.47 11.00
CA GLU A 195 -6.08 23.65 10.20
C GLU A 195 -6.97 23.84 8.96
N GLY A 196 -7.35 22.74 8.30
CA GLY A 196 -8.29 22.76 7.18
C GLY A 196 -9.73 23.11 7.54
N GLY A 197 -10.07 23.18 8.84
CA GLY A 197 -11.39 23.56 9.34
C GLY A 197 -11.55 25.05 9.68
N SER A 198 -10.49 25.86 9.58
CA SER A 198 -10.51 27.29 9.94
C SER A 198 -10.73 28.25 8.76
N THR A 199 -11.14 27.75 7.59
CA THR A 199 -11.56 28.59 6.45
C THR A 199 -12.92 28.11 5.92
N SER A 200 -13.97 28.56 6.60
CA SER A 200 -15.35 28.55 6.14
C SER A 200 -16.04 29.82 6.60
#